data_AF-A0A4V1TUI3-F1
#
_entry.id   AF-A0A4V1TUI3-F1
#
_cell.length_a   1.000
_cell.length_b   1.000
_cell.length_c   1.000
_cell.angle_alpha   90.00
_cell.angle_beta   90.00
_cell.angle_gamma   90.00
#
_symmetry.space_group_name_H-M   'P 1'
#
loop_
_entity.id
_entity.type
_entity.pdbx_description
1 polymer ?
#
loop_
_entity_poly.entity_id
_entity_poly.type
_entity_poly.pdbx_seq_one_letter_code
_entity_poly.pdbx_strand_id
1 'polypeptide(L)'
;PSANVYVDAARLIEDEQTYAVADANLGWTWVASESRRDTVTAGVGLRADYDSLRDEEWAVAAGPRVAWRHWMGGDDVRAPGRYLDLSLGYYAPIGDGPRDEGVVAAVTVGF
;
A
#
# COMPACT_ATOMS: atom_id res chain seq x y z
N PRO A 1 16.23 -1.57 -4.59
CA PRO A 1 14.96 -0.85 -4.86
C PRO A 1 13.81 -1.85 -4.70
N SER A 2 12.65 -1.39 -4.26
CA SER A 2 11.43 -2.17 -4.08
C SER A 2 10.27 -1.45 -4.73
N ALA A 3 9.37 -2.22 -5.36
CA ALA A 3 8.14 -1.69 -5.92
C ALA A 3 7.00 -2.70 -5.67
N ASN A 4 5.81 -2.20 -5.37
CA ASN A 4 4.60 -3.00 -5.31
C ASN A 4 3.42 -2.21 -5.85
N VAL A 5 2.44 -2.92 -6.40
CA VAL A 5 1.21 -2.37 -6.94
C VAL A 5 0.07 -3.30 -6.52
N TYR A 6 -0.99 -2.71 -5.98
CA TYR A 6 -2.26 -3.35 -5.68
C TYR A 6 -3.35 -2.63 -6.47
N VAL A 7 -4.25 -3.39 -7.08
CA VAL A 7 -5.42 -2.86 -7.78
C VAL A 7 -6.61 -3.77 -7.46
N ASP A 8 -7.74 -3.17 -7.15
CA ASP A 8 -9.01 -3.85 -6.96
C ASP A 8 -10.13 -3.05 -7.62
N ALA A 9 -11.09 -3.74 -8.22
CA ALA A 9 -12.21 -3.12 -8.92
C ALA A 9 -13.46 -3.98 -8.78
N ALA A 10 -14.57 -3.32 -8.48
CA ALA A 10 -15.85 -3.96 -8.25
C ALA A 10 -16.99 -3.20 -8.95
N ARG A 11 -18.02 -3.95 -9.33
CA ARG A 11 -19.29 -3.41 -9.83
C ARG A 11 -20.40 -3.85 -8.88
N LEU A 12 -21.05 -2.89 -8.25
CA LEU A 12 -22.27 -3.09 -7.49
C LEU A 12 -23.44 -3.12 -8.48
N ILE A 13 -24.10 -4.27 -8.58
CA ILE A 13 -25.18 -4.49 -9.56
C ILE A 13 -26.44 -3.71 -9.18
N GLU A 14 -26.75 -3.64 -7.88
CA GLU A 14 -27.97 -3.01 -7.35
C GLU A 14 -27.90 -1.48 -7.45
N ASP A 15 -26.76 -0.90 -7.09
CA ASP A 15 -26.56 0.56 -7.10
C ASP A 15 -26.06 1.10 -8.44
N GLU A 16 -25.87 0.22 -9.42
CA GLU A 16 -25.22 0.55 -10.70
C GLU A 16 -23.93 1.38 -10.50
N GLN A 17 -23.16 1.04 -9.46
CA GLN A 17 -21.93 1.72 -9.07
C GLN A 17 -20.70 0.90 -9.43
N THR A 18 -19.70 1.53 -10.04
CA THR A 18 -18.38 0.95 -10.24
C THR A 18 -17.41 1.63 -9.31
N TYR A 19 -16.63 0.83 -8.59
CA TYR A 19 -15.58 1.30 -7.71
C TYR A 19 -14.25 0.67 -8.09
N ALA A 20 -13.16 1.42 -8.05
CA ALA A 20 -11.81 0.87 -8.18
C ALA A 20 -10.82 1.58 -7.27
N VAL A 21 -9.86 0.83 -6.74
CA VAL A 21 -8.73 1.35 -5.97
C VAL A 21 -7.43 0.86 -6.56
N ALA A 22 -6.42 1.73 -6.53
CA ALA A 22 -5.04 1.38 -6.82
C ALA A 22 -4.11 1.97 -5.76
N ASP A 23 -3.14 1.17 -5.31
CA ASP A 23 -2.08 1.60 -4.40
C ASP A 23 -0.75 1.12 -4.99
N ALA A 24 0.13 2.06 -5.31
CA ALA A 24 1.43 1.81 -5.92
C ALA A 24 2.54 2.42 -5.06
N ASN A 25 3.63 1.70 -4.89
CA ASN A 25 4.71 2.11 -4.01
C ASN A 25 6.07 1.87 -4.64
N LEU A 26 6.99 2.81 -4.40
CA LEU A 26 8.37 2.74 -4.83
C LEU A 26 9.29 3.20 -3.70
N GLY A 27 10.32 2.43 -3.39
CA GLY A 27 11.26 2.81 -2.36
C GLY A 27 12.53 1.98 -2.30
N TRP A 28 13.33 2.24 -1.27
CA TRP A 28 14.52 1.48 -0.95
C TRP A 28 14.30 0.70 0.33
N THR A 29 14.80 -0.54 0.35
CA THR A 29 14.63 -1.48 1.46
C THR A 29 15.98 -1.81 2.06
N TRP A 30 16.04 -1.86 3.39
CA TRP A 30 17.21 -2.22 4.17
C TRP A 30 16.85 -3.31 5.18
N VAL A 31 17.83 -4.17 5.48
CA VAL A 31 17.73 -5.09 6.60
C VAL A 31 17.90 -4.29 7.90
N ALA A 32 16.97 -4.49 8.84
CA ALA A 32 16.89 -3.74 10.09
C ALA A 32 17.17 -4.60 11.34
N SER A 33 17.58 -5.85 11.17
CA SER A 33 17.89 -6.80 12.24
C SER A 33 19.10 -7.65 11.91
N GLU A 34 19.86 -8.05 12.95
CA GLU A 34 20.97 -9.01 12.79
C GLU A 34 20.48 -10.39 12.32
N SER A 35 19.29 -10.79 12.76
CA SER A 35 18.63 -12.04 12.36
C SER A 35 18.18 -12.05 10.89
N ARG A 36 18.25 -10.89 10.20
CA ARG A 36 17.76 -10.68 8.83
C ARG A 36 16.27 -10.96 8.65
N ARG A 37 15.49 -10.95 9.73
CA ARG A 37 14.04 -11.17 9.71
C ARG A 37 13.25 -9.88 9.51
N ASP A 38 13.86 -8.75 9.82
CA ASP A 38 13.23 -7.43 9.73
C ASP A 38 13.80 -6.62 8.57
N THR A 39 12.90 -6.03 7.77
CA THR A 39 13.26 -5.06 6.73
C THR A 39 12.47 -3.77 6.90
N VAL A 40 13.11 -2.64 6.65
CA VAL A 40 12.46 -1.33 6.58
C VAL A 40 12.54 -0.83 5.15
N THR A 41 11.43 -0.28 4.65
CA THR A 41 11.35 0.35 3.33
C THR A 41 10.94 1.81 3.51
N ALA A 42 11.65 2.73 2.87
CA ALA A 42 11.27 4.14 2.80
C ALA A 42 11.20 4.57 1.33
N GLY A 43 10.20 5.39 1.01
CA GLY A 43 9.97 5.82 -0.35
C GLY A 43 8.71 6.66 -0.48
N VAL A 44 8.05 6.50 -1.62
CA VAL A 44 6.82 7.23 -1.97
C VAL A 44 5.71 6.24 -2.34
N GLY A 45 4.49 6.63 -2.03
CA GLY A 45 3.28 5.96 -2.48
C GLY A 45 2.48 6.84 -3.42
N LEU A 46 1.67 6.20 -4.26
CA LEU A 46 0.62 6.78 -5.07
C LEU A 46 -0.65 5.97 -4.81
N ARG A 47 -1.74 6.67 -4.52
CA ARG A 47 -3.08 6.10 -4.32
C ARG A 47 -4.03 6.71 -5.34
N ALA A 48 -4.93 5.89 -5.85
CA ALA A 48 -6.01 6.33 -6.70
C ALA A 48 -7.30 5.60 -6.35
N ASP A 49 -8.39 6.34 -6.35
CA ASP A 49 -9.75 5.91 -6.07
C ASP A 49 -10.65 6.34 -7.24
N TYR A 50 -11.51 5.43 -7.70
CA TYR A 50 -12.53 5.70 -8.70
C TYR A 50 -13.89 5.30 -8.16
N ASP A 51 -14.87 6.19 -8.29
CA ASP A 51 -16.27 5.94 -7.95
C ASP A 51 -17.20 6.60 -8.97
N SER A 52 -17.91 5.78 -9.74
CA SER A 52 -18.78 6.25 -10.84
C SER A 52 -20.01 7.05 -10.39
N LEU A 53 -20.35 7.06 -9.10
CA LEU A 53 -21.52 7.78 -8.58
C LEU A 53 -21.17 9.16 -8.01
N ARG A 54 -19.91 9.57 -8.07
CA ARG A 54 -19.46 10.85 -7.50
C ARG A 54 -19.21 11.90 -8.58
N ASP A 55 -19.43 13.17 -8.23
CA ASP A 55 -19.21 14.31 -9.13
C ASP A 55 -17.77 14.34 -9.66
N GLU A 56 -16.79 14.35 -8.75
CA GLU A 56 -15.42 14.00 -9.07
C GLU A 56 -15.27 12.48 -8.97
N GLU A 57 -15.30 11.79 -10.11
CA GLU A 57 -15.22 10.33 -10.16
C GLU A 57 -13.86 9.79 -9.71
N TRP A 58 -12.77 10.55 -9.88
CA TRP A 58 -11.42 10.16 -9.52
C TRP A 58 -10.88 10.98 -8.34
N ALA A 59 -10.20 10.30 -7.42
CA ALA A 59 -9.30 10.93 -6.46
C ALA A 59 -7.91 10.28 -6.59
N VAL A 60 -6.87 11.10 -6.48
CA VAL A 60 -5.47 10.64 -6.58
C VAL A 60 -4.68 11.36 -5.52
N ALA A 61 -3.79 10.66 -4.81
CA ALA A 61 -2.88 11.28 -3.87
C ALA A 61 -1.51 10.60 -3.88
N ALA A 62 -0.47 11.36 -3.56
CA ALA A 62 0.88 10.84 -3.45
C ALA A 62 1.57 11.40 -2.22
N GLY A 63 2.55 10.66 -1.70
CA GLY A 63 3.37 11.18 -0.63
C GLY A 63 4.36 10.20 -0.04
N PRO A 64 5.12 10.64 0.98
CA PRO A 64 6.12 9.80 1.63
C PRO A 64 5.48 8.62 2.36
N ARG A 65 6.17 7.48 2.32
CA ARG A 65 5.78 6.23 2.98
C ARG A 65 6.98 5.57 3.64
N VAL A 66 6.72 4.97 4.80
CA VAL A 66 7.61 4.01 5.45
C VAL A 66 6.88 2.70 5.70
N ALA A 67 7.59 1.59 5.59
CA ALA A 67 7.07 0.27 5.90
C ALA A 67 8.10 -0.56 6.67
N TRP A 68 7.63 -1.40 7.57
CA TRP A 68 8.41 -2.40 8.27
C TRP A 68 7.79 -3.77 8.01
N ARG A 69 8.63 -4.76 7.67
CA ARG A 69 8.22 -6.14 7.47
C ARG A 69 9.03 -7.08 8.34
N HIS A 70 8.33 -7.97 9.01
CA HIS A 70 8.90 -9.07 9.78
C HIS A 70 8.57 -10.43 9.13
N TRP A 71 9.60 -11.22 8.88
CA TRP A 71 9.49 -12.56 8.31
C TRP A 71 9.44 -13.66 9.39
N MET A 72 8.36 -14.44 9.37
CA MET A 72 8.06 -15.51 10.31
C MET A 72 8.30 -16.89 9.69
N GLY A 73 8.92 -17.78 10.46
CA GLY A 73 9.37 -19.08 9.95
C GLY A 73 10.65 -18.97 9.12
N GLY A 74 11.05 -20.07 8.47
CA GLY A 74 12.32 -20.15 7.77
C GLY A 74 13.54 -20.37 8.69
N ASP A 75 14.59 -20.90 8.10
CA ASP A 75 15.91 -21.18 8.70
C ASP A 75 17.01 -20.88 7.65
N ASP A 76 18.27 -21.23 7.93
CA ASP A 76 19.40 -20.95 7.03
C ASP A 76 19.27 -21.61 5.65
N VAL A 77 18.37 -22.58 5.49
CA VAL A 77 18.15 -23.33 4.24
C VAL A 77 16.72 -23.19 3.69
N ARG A 78 15.79 -22.54 4.42
CA ARG A 78 14.39 -22.33 4.01
C ARG A 78 13.99 -20.87 4.10
N ALA A 79 13.47 -20.37 2.99
CA ALA A 79 12.84 -19.05 2.96
C ALA A 79 11.65 -18.99 3.95
N PRO A 80 11.49 -17.87 4.68
CA PRO A 80 10.31 -17.65 5.50
C PRO A 80 9.05 -17.62 4.63
N GLY A 81 8.04 -18.44 4.96
CA GLY A 81 6.78 -18.51 4.21
C GLY A 81 5.73 -17.48 4.66
N ARG A 82 5.92 -16.85 5.82
CA ARG A 82 4.92 -15.97 6.45
C ARG A 82 5.54 -14.63 6.77
N TYR A 83 4.74 -13.58 6.75
CA TYR A 83 5.20 -12.25 7.14
C TYR A 83 4.10 -11.37 7.72
N LEU A 84 4.53 -10.39 8.51
CA LEU A 84 3.74 -9.26 8.97
C LEU A 84 4.36 -8.00 8.36
N ASP A 85 3.56 -7.19 7.68
CA ASP A 85 3.96 -5.91 7.10
C ASP A 85 3.11 -4.79 7.69
N LEU A 86 3.77 -3.76 8.23
CA LEU A 86 3.15 -2.55 8.75
C LEU A 86 3.65 -1.38 7.90
N SER A 87 2.75 -0.53 7.43
CA SER A 87 3.14 0.67 6.69
C SER A 87 2.37 1.90 7.12
N LEU A 88 3.04 3.05 7.01
CA LEU A 88 2.52 4.37 7.33
C LEU A 88 2.93 5.33 6.22
N GLY A 89 1.98 6.12 5.71
CA GLY A 89 2.26 7.18 4.74
C GLY A 89 1.44 8.43 5.04
N TYR A 90 1.94 9.57 4.57
CA TYR A 90 1.18 10.81 4.52
C TYR A 90 1.00 11.19 3.06
N TYR A 91 -0.25 11.33 2.62
CA TYR A 91 -0.61 11.54 1.23
C TYR A 91 -1.21 12.94 1.04
N ALA A 92 -0.73 13.64 0.02
CA ALA A 92 -1.29 14.91 -0.43
C ALA A 92 -2.07 14.68 -1.73
N PRO A 93 -3.25 15.31 -1.89
CA PRO A 93 -4.08 15.12 -3.08
C PRO A 93 -3.40 15.71 -4.31
N ILE A 94 -3.64 15.08 -5.45
CA ILE A 94 -3.25 15.53 -6.78
C ILE A 94 -4.54 15.91 -7.51
N GLY A 95 -4.77 17.22 -7.65
CA GLY A 95 -6.01 17.76 -8.22
C GLY A 95 -7.05 18.09 -7.15
N ASP A 96 -8.31 18.14 -7.57
CA ASP A 96 -9.40 18.71 -6.75
C ASP A 96 -10.19 17.66 -5.94
N GLY A 97 -9.78 16.38 -5.97
CA GLY A 97 -10.42 15.29 -5.23
C GLY A 97 -9.68 14.94 -3.92
N PRO A 98 -10.03 15.51 -2.74
CA PRO A 98 -9.26 15.38 -1.50
C PRO A 98 -9.40 14.03 -0.79
N ARG A 99 -10.12 13.05 -1.36
CA ARG A 99 -10.59 11.85 -0.64
C ARG A 99 -9.46 10.89 -0.22
N ASP A 100 -8.28 11.06 -0.81
CA ASP A 100 -7.08 10.25 -0.51
C ASP A 100 -6.00 11.03 0.29
N GLU A 101 -6.35 12.18 0.88
CA GLU A 101 -5.40 12.96 1.68
C GLU A 101 -5.25 12.46 3.13
N GLY A 102 -4.07 12.70 3.69
CA GLY A 102 -3.81 12.50 5.11
C GLY A 102 -2.98 11.26 5.43
N VAL A 103 -3.12 10.79 6.68
CA VAL A 103 -2.32 9.68 7.21
C VAL A 103 -3.01 8.35 6.90
N VAL A 104 -2.29 7.47 6.21
CA VAL A 104 -2.76 6.12 5.90
C VAL A 104 -1.86 5.10 6.58
N ALA A 105 -2.47 4.17 7.30
CA ALA A 105 -1.80 3.01 7.88
C ALA A 105 -2.34 1.72 7.28
N ALA A 106 -1.47 0.74 7.05
CA ALA A 106 -1.87 -0.57 6.55
C ALA A 106 -1.15 -1.69 7.30
N VAL A 107 -1.86 -2.80 7.50
CA VAL A 107 -1.34 -4.04 8.06
C VAL A 107 -1.62 -5.16 7.07
N THR A 108 -0.57 -5.88 6.65
CA THR A 108 -0.69 -7.04 5.77
C THR A 108 -0.11 -8.27 6.45
N VAL A 109 -0.82 -9.39 6.37
CA VAL A 109 -0.34 -10.70 6.86
C VAL A 109 -0.31 -11.68 5.70
N GLY A 110 0.85 -12.29 5.47
CA GLY A 110 1.02 -13.40 4.52
C GLY A 110 1.14 -14.74 5.26
N PHE A 111 0.39 -15.75 4.80
CA PHE A 111 0.31 -17.09 5.39
C PHE A 111 0.89 -18.17 4.47
#